data_AF-A0A951KP43-F1
#
_entry.id   AF-A0A951KP43-F1
#
_cell.length_a   1.000
_cell.length_b   1.000
_cell.length_c   1.000
_cell.angle_alpha   90.00
_cell.angle_beta   90.00
_cell.angle_gamma   90.00
#
_symmetry.space_group_name_H-M   'P 1'
#
loop_
_entity.id
_entity.type
_entity.pdbx_description
1 polymer ?
#
loop_
_entity_poly.entity_id
_entity_poly.type
_entity_poly.pdbx_seq_one_letter_code
_entity_poly.pdbx_strand_id
1 'polypeptide(L)'
;MQPVQDLDFKFHYVRNGQNQGMFARKGGLNTFGLTLNDQALAFDDILRTYATGRRLVLMLSQTAQTALTLPKGVLEDGAVVLDTKPETIQTIKRRIDRVISRRSANLHRQQLLQEDSEYSFRAVDCGECGSVIDVSGLDRTAYVYCNYCEHLLDQHGQKVAPDAAYTTCPECSMFDRVKSYNEFYFYFLVFVYGFSYKQRRVCDRCAQGVFNKTFWLNLPFVLGVPWSIAIKVRSSTGRDAGLQELPKANNLARRGRYPEAVPLYAQMNARYPEHPGLLMNQGIGLLTSNDTSGANEFFSRSLKACSNYTPMLHLLHQLAAAQQQSSNS
;
A
#
# COMPACT_ATOMS: atom_id res chain seq x y z
N MET A 1 -28.42 6.86 -5.57
CA MET A 1 -27.15 6.52 -6.28
C MET A 1 -26.89 7.60 -7.31
N GLN A 2 -25.76 8.29 -7.25
CA GLN A 2 -25.39 9.19 -8.35
C GLN A 2 -25.17 8.34 -9.62
N PRO A 3 -25.67 8.77 -10.80
CA PRO A 3 -25.43 8.05 -12.04
C PRO A 3 -23.93 7.91 -12.24
N VAL A 4 -23.48 6.69 -12.52
CA VAL A 4 -22.06 6.42 -12.64
C VAL A 4 -21.59 7.02 -13.95
N GLN A 5 -20.88 8.15 -13.88
CA GLN A 5 -20.36 8.81 -15.07
C GLN A 5 -19.36 7.89 -15.77
N ASP A 6 -19.53 7.70 -17.07
CA ASP A 6 -18.54 7.01 -17.89
C ASP A 6 -17.25 7.82 -17.92
N LEU A 7 -16.12 7.13 -17.80
CA LEU A 7 -14.79 7.73 -17.77
C LEU A 7 -13.98 7.23 -18.95
N ASP A 8 -13.73 8.11 -19.91
CA ASP A 8 -12.78 7.86 -21.00
C ASP A 8 -11.38 8.32 -20.59
N PHE A 9 -10.37 7.54 -20.97
CA PHE A 9 -8.99 7.84 -20.68
C PHE A 9 -8.02 7.32 -21.74
N LYS A 10 -6.79 7.80 -21.68
CA LYS A 10 -5.68 7.30 -22.52
C LYS A 10 -4.69 6.56 -21.64
N PHE A 11 -4.14 5.45 -22.13
CA PHE A 11 -3.16 4.67 -21.39
C PHE A 11 -2.09 4.05 -22.30
N HIS A 12 -0.98 3.60 -21.71
CA HIS A 12 -0.02 2.71 -22.34
C HIS A 12 -0.02 1.37 -21.62
N TYR A 13 0.17 0.27 -22.35
CA TYR A 13 0.54 -0.98 -21.70
C TYR A 13 1.99 -0.88 -21.20
N VAL A 14 2.30 -1.50 -20.07
CA VAL A 14 3.66 -1.57 -19.53
C VAL A 14 4.14 -3.01 -19.60
N ARG A 15 5.37 -3.21 -20.07
CA ARG A 15 6.07 -4.50 -20.11
C ARG A 15 7.50 -4.31 -19.63
N ASN A 16 8.00 -5.17 -18.74
CA ASN A 16 9.33 -5.00 -18.14
C ASN A 16 9.57 -3.58 -17.58
N GLY A 17 8.52 -2.95 -17.05
CA GLY A 17 8.59 -1.58 -16.54
C GLY A 17 8.71 -0.46 -17.59
N GLN A 18 8.56 -0.75 -18.88
CA GLN A 18 8.59 0.25 -19.97
C GLN A 18 7.25 0.30 -20.72
N ASN A 19 6.87 1.48 -21.19
CA ASN A 19 5.65 1.68 -21.97
C ASN A 19 5.78 1.02 -23.34
N GLN A 20 4.73 0.33 -23.78
CA GLN A 20 4.64 -0.34 -25.07
C GLN A 20 4.00 0.57 -26.11
N GLY A 21 4.72 0.82 -27.22
CA GLY A 21 4.28 1.65 -28.34
C GLY A 21 4.41 3.15 -28.10
N MET A 22 4.55 3.91 -29.18
CA MET A 22 4.68 5.38 -29.13
C MET A 22 3.36 6.09 -28.85
N PHE A 23 2.23 5.48 -29.20
CA PHE A 23 0.91 6.10 -29.10
C PHE A 23 0.10 5.53 -27.93
N ALA A 24 -0.53 6.42 -27.18
CA ALA A 24 -1.46 6.04 -26.13
C ALA A 24 -2.71 5.38 -26.74
N ARG A 25 -3.19 4.32 -26.09
CA ARG A 25 -4.41 3.61 -26.44
C ARG A 25 -5.61 4.24 -25.73
N LYS A 26 -6.82 3.99 -26.25
CA LYS A 26 -8.07 4.42 -25.63
C LYS A 26 -8.52 3.40 -24.61
N GLY A 27 -8.89 3.87 -23.42
CA GLY A 27 -9.58 3.08 -22.41
C GLY A 27 -10.86 3.79 -21.98
N GLY A 28 -11.83 3.01 -21.52
CA GLY A 28 -13.10 3.50 -20.98
C GLY A 28 -13.49 2.73 -19.75
N LEU A 29 -14.25 3.35 -18.86
CA LEU A 29 -14.77 2.71 -17.65
C LEU A 29 -16.25 3.05 -17.51
N ASN A 30 -17.08 2.03 -17.60
CA ASN A 30 -18.53 2.14 -17.56
C ASN A 30 -19.12 1.27 -16.45
N THR A 31 -20.44 1.11 -16.42
CA THR A 31 -21.15 0.32 -15.41
C THR A 31 -20.89 -1.18 -15.51
N PHE A 32 -20.50 -1.68 -16.68
CA PHE A 32 -20.32 -3.09 -16.97
C PHE A 32 -18.86 -3.55 -16.80
N GLY A 33 -17.90 -2.66 -17.00
CA GLY A 33 -16.50 -3.01 -16.89
C GLY A 33 -15.55 -1.92 -17.40
N LEU A 34 -14.36 -2.39 -17.76
CA LEU A 34 -13.28 -1.62 -18.32
C LEU A 34 -13.17 -1.95 -19.81
N THR A 35 -13.10 -0.96 -20.68
CA THR A 35 -12.72 -1.16 -22.08
C THR A 35 -11.25 -0.79 -22.27
N LEU A 36 -10.46 -1.68 -22.88
CA LEU A 36 -9.04 -1.49 -23.13
C LEU A 36 -8.76 -1.71 -24.61
N ASN A 37 -8.61 -0.62 -25.38
CA ASN A 37 -8.38 -0.66 -26.82
C ASN A 37 -9.46 -1.49 -27.55
N ASP A 38 -10.72 -1.10 -27.35
CA ASP A 38 -11.93 -1.71 -27.90
C ASP A 38 -12.24 -3.14 -27.42
N GLN A 39 -11.47 -3.66 -26.45
CA GLN A 39 -11.76 -4.93 -25.79
C GLN A 39 -12.47 -4.68 -24.46
N ALA A 40 -13.61 -5.31 -24.26
CA ALA A 40 -14.34 -5.24 -22.99
C ALA A 40 -13.73 -6.23 -21.99
N LEU A 41 -13.51 -5.77 -20.77
CA LEU A 41 -13.08 -6.54 -19.62
C LEU A 41 -14.11 -6.34 -18.51
N ALA A 42 -14.88 -7.38 -18.21
CA ALA A 42 -15.87 -7.31 -17.14
C ALA A 42 -15.20 -7.11 -15.78
N PHE A 43 -15.88 -6.47 -14.83
CA PHE A 43 -15.35 -6.40 -13.46
C PHE A 43 -15.16 -7.79 -12.83
N ASP A 44 -15.96 -8.76 -13.28
CA ASP A 44 -15.93 -10.13 -12.79
C ASP A 44 -14.67 -10.91 -13.18
N ASP A 45 -13.98 -10.41 -14.20
CA ASP A 45 -12.74 -10.95 -14.72
C ASP A 45 -11.49 -10.34 -14.05
N ILE A 46 -11.68 -9.32 -13.21
CA ILE A 46 -10.62 -8.67 -12.47
C ILE A 46 -10.63 -9.21 -11.04
N LEU A 47 -9.58 -9.94 -10.66
CA LEU A 47 -9.44 -10.52 -9.33
C LEU A 47 -9.00 -9.49 -8.29
N ARG A 48 -8.08 -8.60 -8.68
CA ARG A 48 -7.51 -7.59 -7.78
C ARG A 48 -6.89 -6.46 -8.56
N THR A 49 -6.80 -5.30 -7.92
CA THR A 49 -6.11 -4.13 -8.46
C THR A 49 -5.05 -3.59 -7.52
N TYR A 50 -3.97 -3.06 -8.08
CA TYR A 50 -2.95 -2.32 -7.34
C TYR A 50 -2.57 -1.05 -8.09
N ALA A 51 -2.43 0.06 -7.38
CA ALA A 51 -1.97 1.31 -7.98
C ALA A 51 -0.66 1.77 -7.33
N THR A 52 0.31 2.12 -8.16
CA THR A 52 1.56 2.76 -7.70
C THR A 52 1.94 3.87 -8.67
N GLY A 53 1.80 5.12 -8.20
CA GLY A 53 2.09 6.31 -8.99
C GLY A 53 1.24 6.39 -10.25
N ARG A 54 1.89 6.19 -11.41
CA ARG A 54 1.27 6.20 -12.74
C ARG A 54 0.91 4.81 -13.26
N ARG A 55 1.05 3.75 -12.45
CA ARG A 55 0.80 2.38 -12.87
C ARG A 55 -0.40 1.78 -12.15
N LEU A 56 -1.30 1.19 -12.92
CA LEU A 56 -2.40 0.36 -12.45
C LEU A 56 -2.12 -1.08 -12.88
N VAL A 57 -2.01 -1.98 -11.91
CA VAL A 57 -1.89 -3.42 -12.13
C VAL A 57 -3.26 -4.05 -11.94
N LEU A 58 -3.71 -4.79 -12.94
CA LEU A 58 -4.95 -5.56 -12.92
C LEU A 58 -4.59 -7.04 -12.92
N MET A 59 -4.91 -7.76 -11.85
CA MET A 59 -4.77 -9.21 -11.81
C MET A 59 -6.05 -9.83 -12.40
N LEU A 60 -5.91 -10.69 -13.41
CA LEU A 60 -7.02 -11.19 -14.20
C LEU A 60 -7.32 -12.67 -13.90
N SER A 61 -8.59 -13.06 -14.02
CA SER A 61 -9.00 -14.47 -14.01
C SER A 61 -8.41 -15.23 -15.20
N GLN A 62 -8.24 -16.55 -15.09
CA GLN A 62 -7.74 -17.36 -16.21
C GLN A 62 -8.62 -17.25 -17.46
N THR A 63 -9.94 -17.15 -17.28
CA THR A 63 -10.90 -16.95 -18.38
C THR A 63 -10.61 -15.65 -19.13
N ALA A 64 -10.42 -14.55 -18.40
CA ALA A 64 -10.11 -13.25 -18.97
C ALA A 64 -8.77 -13.21 -19.70
N GLN A 65 -7.76 -13.90 -19.15
CA GLN A 65 -6.44 -14.00 -19.78
C GLN A 65 -6.51 -14.63 -21.17
N THR A 66 -7.40 -15.61 -21.37
CA THR A 66 -7.60 -16.25 -22.68
C THR A 66 -8.50 -15.46 -23.62
N ALA A 67 -9.44 -14.70 -23.09
CA ALA A 67 -10.42 -13.95 -23.88
C ALA A 67 -9.86 -12.62 -24.43
N LEU A 68 -8.90 -12.00 -23.74
CA LEU A 68 -8.31 -10.72 -24.17
C LEU A 68 -7.23 -10.92 -25.23
N THR A 69 -7.40 -10.30 -26.41
CA THR A 69 -6.36 -10.25 -27.45
C THR A 69 -5.34 -9.15 -27.13
N LEU A 70 -4.49 -9.40 -26.13
CA LEU A 70 -3.44 -8.45 -25.72
C LEU A 70 -2.20 -8.54 -26.62
N PRO A 71 -1.43 -7.44 -26.77
CA PRO A 71 -0.13 -7.49 -27.44
C PRO A 71 0.81 -8.50 -26.76
N LYS A 72 1.64 -9.20 -27.56
CA LYS A 72 2.57 -10.23 -27.04
C LYS A 72 3.44 -9.68 -25.90
N GLY A 73 3.39 -10.36 -24.76
CA GLY A 73 4.19 -10.05 -23.57
C GLY A 73 3.65 -8.91 -22.70
N VAL A 74 2.44 -8.41 -22.94
CA VAL A 74 1.77 -7.46 -22.02
C VAL A 74 1.19 -8.17 -20.79
N LEU A 75 0.77 -9.42 -20.96
CA LEU A 75 0.34 -10.26 -19.86
C LEU A 75 1.57 -10.90 -19.22
N GLU A 76 1.91 -10.47 -18.01
CA GLU A 76 3.01 -11.01 -17.20
C GLU A 76 2.37 -11.64 -15.94
N ASP A 77 2.53 -12.96 -15.76
CA ASP A 77 2.00 -13.71 -14.60
C ASP A 77 0.50 -13.50 -14.32
N GLY A 78 -0.31 -13.41 -15.39
CA GLY A 78 -1.75 -13.18 -15.29
C GLY A 78 -2.16 -11.75 -14.92
N ALA A 79 -1.21 -10.81 -14.95
CA ALA A 79 -1.44 -9.40 -14.68
C ALA A 79 -1.25 -8.53 -15.93
N VAL A 80 -2.06 -7.49 -16.03
CA VAL A 80 -1.94 -6.42 -17.03
C VAL A 80 -1.59 -5.13 -16.33
N VAL A 81 -0.57 -4.43 -16.83
CA VAL A 81 -0.11 -3.16 -16.26
C VAL A 81 -0.42 -2.02 -17.22
N LEU A 82 -1.13 -1.01 -16.72
CA LEU A 82 -1.52 0.21 -17.45
C LEU A 82 -0.76 1.41 -16.89
N ASP A 83 -0.16 2.24 -17.75
CA ASP A 83 0.36 3.56 -17.40
C ASP A 83 -0.60 4.67 -17.84
N THR A 84 -1.07 5.49 -16.90
CA THR A 84 -1.86 6.69 -17.19
C THR A 84 -1.69 7.75 -16.09
N LYS A 85 -2.47 8.83 -16.14
CA LYS A 85 -2.43 9.90 -15.14
C LYS A 85 -2.77 9.36 -13.74
N PRO A 86 -2.07 9.79 -12.68
CA PRO A 86 -2.31 9.28 -11.32
C PRO A 86 -3.76 9.43 -10.85
N GLU A 87 -4.40 10.57 -11.12
CA GLU A 87 -5.80 10.84 -10.76
C GLU A 87 -6.74 9.83 -11.41
N THR A 88 -6.55 9.59 -12.71
CA THR A 88 -7.32 8.61 -13.49
C THR A 88 -7.15 7.20 -12.92
N ILE A 89 -5.94 6.81 -12.53
CA ILE A 89 -5.68 5.50 -11.91
C ILE A 89 -6.43 5.35 -10.60
N GLN A 90 -6.40 6.36 -9.74
CA GLN A 90 -7.10 6.29 -8.46
C GLN A 90 -8.62 6.19 -8.67
N THR A 91 -9.17 6.91 -9.65
CA THR A 91 -10.59 6.82 -10.01
C THR A 91 -10.95 5.43 -10.55
N ILE A 92 -10.17 4.90 -11.50
CA ILE A 92 -10.39 3.56 -12.06
C ILE A 92 -10.30 2.51 -10.97
N LYS A 93 -9.21 2.53 -10.18
CA LYS A 93 -8.98 1.61 -9.06
C LYS A 93 -10.15 1.61 -8.07
N ARG A 94 -10.54 2.79 -7.56
CA ARG A 94 -11.63 2.91 -6.59
C ARG A 94 -12.93 2.34 -7.12
N ARG A 95 -13.27 2.59 -8.40
CA ARG A 95 -14.50 2.08 -9.01
C ARG A 95 -14.47 0.55 -9.16
N ILE A 96 -13.36 -0.01 -9.67
CA ILE A 96 -13.21 -1.46 -9.79
C ILE A 96 -13.29 -2.12 -8.41
N ASP A 97 -12.54 -1.62 -7.42
CA ASP A 97 -12.50 -2.18 -6.08
C ASP A 97 -13.86 -2.12 -5.38
N ARG A 98 -14.65 -1.07 -5.58
CA ARG A 98 -16.03 -0.99 -5.05
C ARG A 98 -16.92 -2.10 -5.59
N VAL A 99 -16.85 -2.37 -6.88
CA VAL A 99 -17.67 -3.41 -7.53
C VAL A 99 -17.22 -4.80 -7.07
N ILE A 100 -15.92 -5.08 -7.17
CA ILE A 100 -15.34 -6.38 -6.77
C ILE A 100 -15.63 -6.67 -5.30
N SER A 101 -15.37 -5.71 -4.42
CA SER A 101 -15.55 -5.89 -2.97
C SER A 101 -16.99 -6.21 -2.58
N ARG A 102 -17.95 -5.47 -3.14
CA ARG A 102 -19.37 -5.71 -2.88
C ARG A 102 -19.83 -7.06 -3.42
N ARG A 103 -19.38 -7.43 -4.61
CA ARG A 103 -19.69 -8.74 -5.19
C ARG A 103 -19.12 -9.86 -4.32
N SER A 104 -17.84 -9.76 -3.94
CA SER A 104 -17.17 -10.75 -3.09
C SER A 104 -17.90 -10.94 -1.76
N ALA A 105 -18.28 -9.84 -1.10
CA ALA A 105 -19.04 -9.89 0.15
C ALA A 105 -20.43 -10.54 -0.04
N ASN A 106 -21.14 -10.23 -1.13
CA ASN A 106 -22.43 -10.85 -1.43
C ASN A 106 -22.32 -12.35 -1.73
N LEU A 107 -21.29 -12.76 -2.47
CA LEU A 107 -21.03 -14.18 -2.75
C LEU A 107 -20.74 -14.96 -1.46
N HIS A 108 -19.88 -14.42 -0.59
CA HIS A 108 -19.59 -15.05 0.69
C HIS A 108 -20.83 -15.12 1.60
N ARG A 109 -21.65 -14.06 1.62
CA ARG A 109 -22.95 -14.08 2.31
C ARG A 109 -23.88 -15.18 1.78
N GLN A 110 -23.97 -15.34 0.46
CA GLN A 110 -24.78 -16.39 -0.16
C GLN A 110 -24.25 -17.80 0.19
N GLN A 111 -22.93 -17.96 0.24
CA GLN A 111 -22.31 -19.21 0.68
C GLN A 111 -22.66 -19.52 2.14
N LEU A 112 -22.51 -18.54 3.05
CA LEU A 112 -22.88 -18.72 4.45
C LEU A 112 -24.37 -19.01 4.63
N LEU A 113 -25.24 -18.44 3.78
CA LEU A 113 -26.67 -18.77 3.76
C LEU A 113 -26.92 -20.22 3.34
N GLN A 114 -26.17 -20.75 2.38
CA GLN A 114 -26.24 -22.17 1.98
C GLN A 114 -25.73 -23.11 3.08
N GLU A 115 -24.82 -22.63 3.92
CA GLU A 115 -24.23 -23.35 5.07
C GLU A 115 -25.01 -23.12 6.39
N ASP A 116 -26.21 -22.53 6.35
CA ASP A 116 -27.04 -22.15 7.52
C ASP A 116 -26.26 -21.32 8.58
N SER A 117 -25.27 -20.57 8.11
CA SER A 117 -24.30 -19.82 8.91
C SER A 117 -24.31 -18.32 8.57
N GLU A 118 -25.38 -17.82 7.94
CA GLU A 118 -25.51 -16.40 7.53
C GLU A 118 -25.32 -15.43 8.71
N TYR A 119 -25.72 -15.83 9.92
CA TYR A 119 -25.56 -15.02 11.15
C TYR A 119 -24.10 -14.65 11.46
N SER A 120 -23.13 -15.39 10.89
CA SER A 120 -21.70 -15.11 11.03
C SER A 120 -21.19 -14.05 10.03
N PHE A 121 -21.98 -13.74 8.99
CA PHE A 121 -21.64 -12.76 7.97
C PHE A 121 -21.57 -11.36 8.57
N ARG A 122 -20.42 -10.70 8.38
CA ARG A 122 -20.21 -9.32 8.82
C ARG A 122 -19.39 -8.58 7.78
N ALA A 123 -19.84 -7.37 7.44
CA ALA A 123 -19.14 -6.50 6.51
C ALA A 123 -19.16 -5.05 6.99
N VAL A 124 -18.14 -4.28 6.61
CA VAL A 124 -17.99 -2.86 6.93
C VAL A 124 -17.75 -2.08 5.65
N ASP A 125 -18.55 -1.05 5.40
CA ASP A 125 -18.30 -0.12 4.29
C ASP A 125 -17.14 0.83 4.63
N CYS A 126 -16.15 0.91 3.76
CA CYS A 126 -15.03 1.84 3.92
C CYS A 126 -15.47 3.28 3.59
N GLY A 127 -15.47 4.19 4.56
CA GLY A 127 -15.83 5.59 4.36
C GLY A 127 -14.88 6.36 3.44
N GLU A 128 -13.62 5.92 3.29
CA GLU A 128 -12.63 6.57 2.43
C GLU A 128 -12.77 6.15 0.96
N CYS A 129 -12.76 4.84 0.68
CA CYS A 129 -12.78 4.34 -0.70
C CYS A 129 -14.13 3.80 -1.15
N GLY A 130 -15.10 3.58 -0.27
CA GLY A 130 -16.43 3.04 -0.56
C GLY A 130 -16.49 1.54 -0.81
N SER A 131 -15.37 0.81 -0.64
CA SER A 131 -15.33 -0.64 -0.77
C SER A 131 -15.97 -1.35 0.43
N VAL A 132 -16.52 -2.54 0.20
CA VAL A 132 -17.10 -3.39 1.25
C VAL A 132 -16.02 -4.32 1.81
N ILE A 133 -15.73 -4.22 3.10
CA ILE A 133 -14.73 -5.06 3.76
C ILE A 133 -15.44 -6.21 4.45
N ASP A 134 -15.26 -7.41 3.93
CA ASP A 134 -15.73 -8.63 4.57
C ASP A 134 -14.88 -8.95 5.81
N VAL A 135 -15.52 -9.04 6.96
CA VAL A 135 -14.91 -9.36 8.26
C VAL A 135 -15.62 -10.55 8.93
N SER A 136 -16.31 -11.37 8.14
CA SER A 136 -17.00 -12.56 8.61
C SER A 136 -16.01 -13.54 9.25
N GLY A 137 -16.43 -14.21 10.33
CA GLY A 137 -15.59 -15.16 11.07
C GLY A 137 -14.44 -14.56 11.89
N LEU A 138 -14.18 -13.25 11.80
CA LEU A 138 -13.15 -12.59 12.61
C LEU A 138 -13.67 -12.18 13.99
N ASP A 139 -12.81 -11.71 14.89
CA ASP A 139 -13.27 -11.06 16.11
C ASP A 139 -13.76 -9.64 15.83
N ARG A 140 -14.69 -9.14 16.66
CA ARG A 140 -15.06 -7.71 16.66
C ARG A 140 -13.95 -6.92 17.33
N THR A 141 -13.36 -6.01 16.58
CA THR A 141 -12.21 -5.21 17.04
C THR A 141 -12.50 -3.71 16.89
N ALA A 142 -11.76 -2.88 17.62
CA ALA A 142 -11.94 -1.42 17.59
C ALA A 142 -11.62 -0.81 16.22
N TYR A 143 -10.74 -1.48 15.47
CA TYR A 143 -10.30 -1.06 14.15
C TYR A 143 -10.62 -2.09 13.09
N VAL A 144 -10.74 -1.62 11.86
CA VAL A 144 -10.87 -2.43 10.64
C VAL A 144 -9.88 -1.93 9.60
N TYR A 145 -9.08 -2.82 9.03
CA TYR A 145 -8.17 -2.49 7.95
C TYR A 145 -8.84 -2.66 6.59
N CYS A 146 -8.79 -1.63 5.74
CA CYS A 146 -9.26 -1.72 4.37
C CYS A 146 -8.13 -2.17 3.45
N ASN A 147 -8.18 -3.42 2.99
CA ASN A 147 -7.23 -4.01 2.05
C ASN A 147 -7.27 -3.39 0.63
N TYR A 148 -8.27 -2.55 0.32
CA TYR A 148 -8.38 -1.87 -0.98
C TYR A 148 -7.66 -0.52 -1.00
N CYS A 149 -7.85 0.32 0.01
CA CYS A 149 -7.17 1.62 0.09
C CYS A 149 -6.00 1.65 1.08
N GLU A 150 -5.71 0.54 1.76
CA GLU A 150 -4.62 0.39 2.74
C GLU A 150 -4.75 1.30 3.98
N HIS A 151 -5.97 1.68 4.35
CA HIS A 151 -6.25 2.55 5.51
C HIS A 151 -6.79 1.78 6.70
N LEU A 152 -6.50 2.31 7.89
CA LEU A 152 -7.16 1.92 9.13
C LEU A 152 -8.43 2.75 9.34
N LEU A 153 -9.50 2.04 9.61
CA LEU A 153 -10.82 2.56 9.89
C LEU A 153 -11.20 2.23 11.33
N ASP A 154 -12.10 3.02 11.90
CA ASP A 154 -12.80 2.65 13.12
C ASP A 154 -13.89 1.60 12.81
N GLN A 155 -14.56 1.13 13.86
CA GLN A 155 -15.69 0.19 13.76
C GLN A 155 -16.88 0.72 12.92
N HIS A 156 -16.95 2.03 12.65
CA HIS A 156 -17.99 2.66 11.82
C HIS A 156 -17.53 2.87 10.37
N GLY A 157 -16.35 2.35 10.01
CA GLY A 157 -15.78 2.49 8.68
C GLY A 157 -15.20 3.88 8.41
N GLN A 158 -15.09 4.75 9.42
CA GLN A 158 -14.50 6.07 9.27
C GLN A 158 -13.00 6.04 9.46
N LYS A 159 -12.30 6.91 8.75
CA LYS A 159 -10.84 6.97 8.76
C LYS A 159 -10.32 7.47 10.11
N VAL A 160 -9.38 6.73 10.71
CA VAL A 160 -8.79 7.07 12.02
C VAL A 160 -7.66 8.10 11.89
N ALA A 161 -6.79 7.91 10.90
CA ALA A 161 -5.68 8.82 10.64
C ALA A 161 -6.16 9.97 9.73
N PRO A 162 -5.77 11.23 9.97
CA PRO A 162 -6.23 12.35 9.16
C PRO A 162 -5.68 12.30 7.73
N ASP A 163 -4.40 11.97 7.55
CA ASP A 163 -3.76 11.88 6.23
C ASP A 163 -3.82 10.46 5.66
N ALA A 164 -4.09 10.36 4.36
CA ALA A 164 -4.13 9.10 3.62
C ALA A 164 -2.74 8.48 3.39
N ALA A 165 -1.68 9.24 3.69
CA ALA A 165 -0.31 8.78 3.54
C ALA A 165 0.14 7.81 4.65
N TYR A 166 -0.59 7.66 5.77
CA TYR A 166 -0.18 6.78 6.87
C TYR A 166 -0.51 5.31 6.57
N THR A 167 0.52 4.53 6.27
CA THR A 167 0.42 3.11 5.93
C THR A 167 1.73 2.39 6.24
N THR A 168 1.82 1.10 5.98
CA THR A 168 3.04 0.32 6.22
C THR A 168 4.07 0.59 5.12
N CYS A 169 5.27 0.97 5.52
CA CYS A 169 6.37 1.23 4.61
C CYS A 169 6.84 -0.07 3.94
N PRO A 170 6.87 -0.16 2.60
CA PRO A 170 7.29 -1.39 1.91
C PRO A 170 8.78 -1.70 2.08
N GLU A 171 9.63 -0.72 2.44
CA GLU A 171 11.07 -0.95 2.63
C GLU A 171 11.44 -1.39 4.05
N CYS A 172 10.68 -1.00 5.07
CA CYS A 172 11.05 -1.30 6.46
C CYS A 172 9.92 -1.91 7.30
N SER A 173 8.77 -2.19 6.70
CA SER A 173 7.58 -2.78 7.34
C SER A 173 7.03 -2.02 8.55
N MET A 174 7.51 -0.79 8.81
CA MET A 174 6.98 0.07 9.87
C MET A 174 5.78 0.86 9.36
N PHE A 175 4.73 0.96 10.17
CA PHE A 175 3.67 1.93 9.98
C PHE A 175 4.22 3.35 10.12
N ASP A 176 4.06 4.16 9.09
CA ASP A 176 4.56 5.54 9.05
C ASP A 176 3.85 6.30 7.92
N ARG A 177 4.18 7.58 7.75
CA ARG A 177 3.75 8.35 6.60
C ARG A 177 4.58 7.97 5.38
N VAL A 178 3.95 7.31 4.41
CA VAL A 178 4.55 6.83 3.17
C VAL A 178 4.19 7.75 2.01
N LYS A 179 5.20 8.26 1.31
CA LYS A 179 5.03 9.13 0.15
C LYS A 179 5.91 8.68 -1.01
N SER A 180 5.60 9.20 -2.19
CA SER A 180 6.46 9.04 -3.37
C SER A 180 7.54 10.12 -3.39
N TYR A 181 8.80 9.68 -3.37
CA TYR A 181 10.00 10.50 -3.49
C TYR A 181 10.73 10.18 -4.79
N ASN A 182 11.38 11.19 -5.36
CA ASN A 182 12.11 11.06 -6.60
C ASN A 182 13.60 10.97 -6.28
N GLU A 183 14.19 9.80 -6.52
CA GLU A 183 15.63 9.55 -6.42
C GLU A 183 16.26 9.97 -7.75
N PHE A 184 17.11 11.00 -7.70
CA PHE A 184 17.81 11.54 -8.86
C PHE A 184 19.31 11.42 -8.66
N TYR A 185 19.97 10.79 -9.62
CA TYR A 185 21.42 10.68 -9.69
C TYR A 185 21.89 11.43 -10.92
N PHE A 186 22.86 12.32 -10.73
CA PHE A 186 23.57 12.98 -11.80
C PHE A 186 25.06 12.75 -11.58
N TYR A 187 25.73 12.22 -12.60
CA TYR A 187 27.19 12.12 -12.60
C TYR A 187 27.73 12.79 -13.86
N PHE A 188 28.79 13.56 -13.67
CA PHE A 188 29.52 14.23 -14.74
C PHE A 188 31.00 13.83 -14.65
N LEU A 189 31.41 12.89 -15.48
CA LEU A 189 32.82 12.64 -15.76
C LEU A 189 33.19 13.47 -17.00
N VAL A 190 34.44 13.95 -17.09
CA VAL A 190 34.94 14.91 -18.09
C VAL A 190 34.46 14.62 -19.53
N PHE A 191 34.22 13.35 -19.89
CA PHE A 191 33.73 12.93 -21.21
C PHE A 191 32.40 12.14 -21.19
N VAL A 192 31.81 11.87 -20.02
CA VAL A 192 30.59 11.08 -19.89
C VAL A 192 29.67 11.73 -18.88
N TYR A 193 28.51 12.19 -19.34
CA TYR A 193 27.41 12.57 -18.46
C TYR A 193 26.34 11.49 -18.47
N GLY A 194 25.69 11.29 -17.34
CA GLY A 194 24.52 10.43 -17.26
C GLY A 194 23.63 10.85 -16.10
N PHE A 195 22.35 10.55 -16.25
CA PHE A 195 21.37 10.74 -15.20
C PHE A 195 20.51 9.50 -15.05
N SER A 196 20.10 9.23 -13.82
CA SER A 196 19.15 8.18 -13.50
C SER A 196 18.05 8.76 -12.63
N TYR A 197 16.81 8.40 -12.95
CA TYR A 197 15.63 8.84 -12.24
C TYR A 197 14.80 7.64 -11.82
N LYS A 198 14.53 7.52 -10.52
CA LYS A 198 13.71 6.45 -9.96
C LYS A 198 12.73 7.02 -8.94
N GLN A 199 11.45 6.70 -9.07
CA GLN A 199 10.46 7.02 -8.05
C GLN A 199 10.40 5.90 -7.01
N ARG A 200 10.44 6.25 -5.72
CA ARG A 200 10.32 5.32 -4.60
C ARG A 200 9.15 5.71 -3.70
N ARG A 201 8.36 4.72 -3.27
CA ARG A 201 7.28 4.89 -2.29
C ARG A 201 7.77 4.39 -0.93
N VAL A 202 8.16 5.30 -0.04
CA VAL A 202 8.85 4.97 1.22
C VAL A 202 8.38 5.88 2.35
N CYS A 203 8.65 5.49 3.61
CA CYS A 203 8.36 6.36 4.75
C CYS A 203 9.32 7.56 4.85
N ASP A 204 8.95 8.56 5.64
CA ASP A 204 9.78 9.74 5.93
C ASP A 204 11.21 9.36 6.36
N ARG A 205 11.37 8.31 7.18
CA ARG A 205 12.69 7.90 7.66
C ARG A 205 13.54 7.24 6.57
N CYS A 206 12.97 6.33 5.79
CA CYS A 206 13.67 5.73 4.64
C CYS A 206 14.00 6.79 3.58
N ALA A 207 13.11 7.78 3.37
CA ALA A 207 13.36 8.92 2.50
C ALA A 207 14.56 9.76 2.95
N GLN A 208 14.81 9.91 4.26
CA GLN A 208 16.04 10.55 4.75
C GLN A 208 17.30 9.75 4.42
N GLY A 209 17.22 8.42 4.38
CA GLY A 209 18.30 7.56 3.90
C GLY A 209 18.57 7.78 2.41
N VAL A 210 17.52 7.84 1.59
CA VAL A 210 17.62 8.20 0.16
C VAL A 210 18.23 9.58 -0.01
N PHE A 211 17.78 10.58 0.75
CA PHE A 211 18.35 11.93 0.77
C PHE A 211 19.86 11.91 1.04
N ASN A 212 20.30 11.27 2.12
CA ASN A 212 21.73 11.25 2.46
C ASN A 212 22.54 10.63 1.32
N LYS A 213 22.05 9.53 0.75
CA LYS A 213 22.72 8.86 -0.38
C LYS A 213 22.81 9.75 -1.62
N THR A 214 21.70 10.35 -2.05
CA THR A 214 21.66 11.19 -3.26
C THR A 214 22.40 12.51 -3.05
N PHE A 215 22.32 13.10 -1.86
CA PHE A 215 22.98 14.35 -1.53
C PHE A 215 24.50 14.20 -1.64
N TRP A 216 25.09 13.20 -0.98
CA TRP A 216 26.54 13.00 -1.01
C TRP A 216 27.05 12.62 -2.40
N LEU A 217 26.28 11.85 -3.17
CA LEU A 217 26.69 11.48 -4.54
C LEU A 217 26.61 12.67 -5.51
N ASN A 218 25.58 13.52 -5.37
CA ASN A 218 25.38 14.67 -6.25
C ASN A 218 26.16 15.92 -5.80
N LEU A 219 26.70 15.94 -4.59
CA LEU A 219 27.41 17.09 -4.01
C LEU A 219 28.55 17.60 -4.92
N PRO A 220 29.41 16.75 -5.52
CA PRO A 220 30.48 17.21 -6.41
C PRO A 220 29.98 17.90 -7.70
N PHE A 221 28.74 17.64 -8.11
CA PHE A 221 28.20 18.08 -9.40
C PHE A 221 27.22 19.24 -9.29
N VAL A 222 26.82 19.63 -8.07
CA VAL A 222 25.88 20.72 -7.72
C VAL A 222 24.44 20.55 -8.24
N LEU A 223 24.23 20.11 -9.48
CA LEU A 223 22.93 20.03 -10.16
C LEU A 223 21.92 19.08 -9.48
N GLY A 224 22.38 18.00 -8.85
CA GLY A 224 21.49 17.07 -8.14
C GLY A 224 21.19 17.45 -6.68
N VAL A 225 21.81 18.51 -6.16
CA VAL A 225 21.61 18.96 -4.76
C VAL A 225 20.20 19.50 -4.53
N PRO A 226 19.60 20.35 -5.40
CA PRO A 226 18.24 20.87 -5.18
C PRO A 226 17.18 19.77 -5.06
N TRP A 227 17.29 18.69 -5.85
CA TRP A 227 16.34 17.56 -5.78
C TRP A 227 16.48 16.80 -4.46
N SER A 228 17.71 16.64 -3.97
CA SER A 228 17.97 16.03 -2.66
C SER A 228 17.36 16.89 -1.53
N ILE A 229 17.55 18.21 -1.56
CA ILE A 229 16.93 19.13 -0.59
C ILE A 229 15.40 19.00 -0.61
N ALA A 230 14.78 18.87 -1.79
CA ALA A 230 13.33 18.67 -1.90
C ALA A 230 12.85 17.38 -1.18
N ILE A 231 13.61 16.28 -1.23
CA ILE A 231 13.33 15.06 -0.46
C ILE A 231 13.38 15.36 1.04
N LYS A 232 14.40 16.07 1.51
CA LYS A 232 14.58 16.41 2.93
C LYS A 232 13.44 17.28 3.46
N VAL A 233 13.03 18.30 2.71
CA VAL A 233 11.92 19.18 3.10
C VAL A 233 10.61 18.40 3.12
N ARG A 234 10.26 17.68 2.04
CA ARG A 234 9.00 16.93 1.94
C ARG A 234 8.87 15.80 2.97
N SER A 235 9.98 15.16 3.34
CA SER A 235 10.00 14.15 4.40
C SER A 235 9.95 14.74 5.81
N SER A 236 10.14 16.06 5.97
CA SER A 236 10.16 16.73 7.28
C SER A 236 8.89 17.52 7.58
N THR A 237 8.11 17.92 6.58
CA THR A 237 6.93 18.79 6.72
C THR A 237 5.60 18.07 6.50
N GLY A 238 4.50 18.64 7.01
CA GLY A 238 3.11 18.19 6.76
C GLY A 238 2.71 16.90 7.49
N ARG A 239 3.35 16.58 8.62
CA ARG A 239 2.97 15.43 9.44
C ARG A 239 1.74 15.76 10.23
N ASP A 240 0.96 14.72 10.54
CA ASP A 240 -0.09 14.86 11.52
C ASP A 240 0.50 15.22 12.89
N ALA A 241 -0.17 16.12 13.62
CA ALA A 241 0.28 16.58 14.93
C ALA A 241 0.23 15.46 15.98
N GLY A 242 -0.70 14.52 15.83
CA GLY A 242 -0.84 13.31 16.61
C GLY A 242 0.37 12.37 16.46
N LEU A 243 0.95 12.29 15.27
CA LEU A 243 2.00 11.35 14.86
C LEU A 243 3.34 12.01 14.50
N GLN A 244 3.60 13.22 14.98
CA GLN A 244 4.80 14.00 14.63
C GLN A 244 6.11 13.29 15.02
N GLU A 245 6.12 12.59 16.16
CA GLU A 245 7.28 11.88 16.71
C GLU A 245 7.45 10.46 16.14
N LEU A 246 6.52 9.98 15.30
CA LEU A 246 6.52 8.62 14.77
C LEU A 246 7.82 8.25 14.03
N PRO A 247 8.37 9.09 13.12
CA PRO A 247 9.62 8.75 12.43
C PRO A 247 10.83 8.63 13.37
N LYS A 248 10.83 9.39 14.47
CA LYS A 248 11.89 9.36 15.49
C LYS A 248 11.77 8.09 16.33
N ALA A 249 10.57 7.76 16.80
CA ALA A 249 10.29 6.52 17.52
C ALA A 249 10.65 5.29 16.68
N ASN A 250 10.20 5.24 15.43
CA ASN A 250 10.51 4.17 14.48
C ASN A 250 12.02 4.01 14.27
N ASN A 251 12.77 5.12 14.17
CA ASN A 251 14.23 5.07 14.02
C ASN A 251 14.96 4.56 15.27
N LEU A 252 14.50 4.92 16.47
CA LEU A 252 15.07 4.41 17.72
C LEU A 252 14.81 2.90 17.86
N ALA A 253 13.56 2.48 17.63
CA ALA A 253 13.14 1.09 17.63
C ALA A 253 13.99 0.23 16.67
N ARG A 254 14.12 0.66 15.40
CA ARG A 254 14.92 -0.04 14.38
C ARG A 254 16.42 -0.11 14.65
N ARG A 255 16.92 0.68 15.61
CA ARG A 255 18.33 0.67 16.04
C ARG A 255 18.55 -0.16 17.30
N GLY A 256 17.55 -0.93 17.75
CA GLY A 256 17.60 -1.68 19.01
C GLY A 256 17.53 -0.78 20.25
N ARG A 257 17.25 0.52 20.09
CA ARG A 257 17.10 1.50 21.18
C ARG A 257 15.63 1.62 21.57
N TYR A 258 14.95 0.48 21.71
CA TYR A 258 13.52 0.45 22.02
C TYR A 258 13.16 1.17 23.33
N PRO A 259 13.93 1.07 24.44
CA PRO A 259 13.62 1.80 25.68
C PRO A 259 13.46 3.31 25.49
N GLU A 260 14.24 3.91 24.58
CA GLU A 260 14.14 5.34 24.25
C GLU A 260 12.94 5.67 23.34
N ALA A 261 12.45 4.69 22.58
CA ALA A 261 11.27 4.84 21.73
C ALA A 261 9.96 4.76 22.54
N VAL A 262 9.95 4.04 23.67
CA VAL A 262 8.77 3.85 24.54
C VAL A 262 8.06 5.16 24.88
N PRO A 263 8.72 6.21 25.43
CA PRO A 263 8.02 7.45 25.78
C PRO A 263 7.41 8.16 24.58
N LEU A 264 7.99 8.02 23.37
CA LEU A 264 7.43 8.60 22.15
C LEU A 264 6.19 7.83 21.69
N TYR A 265 6.24 6.49 21.71
CA TYR A 265 5.06 5.67 21.43
C TYR A 265 3.94 5.91 22.44
N ALA A 266 4.26 6.06 23.73
CA ALA A 266 3.27 6.33 24.77
C ALA A 266 2.47 7.61 24.50
N GLN A 267 3.13 8.68 24.03
CA GLN A 267 2.46 9.93 23.65
C GLN A 267 1.48 9.73 22.48
N MET A 268 1.85 8.93 21.48
CA MET A 268 0.99 8.63 20.33
C MET A 268 -0.16 7.70 20.71
N ASN A 269 0.11 6.68 21.54
CA ASN A 269 -0.89 5.73 22.04
C ASN A 269 -1.93 6.41 22.94
N ALA A 270 -1.57 7.48 23.65
CA ALA A 270 -2.54 8.28 24.41
C ALA A 270 -3.59 8.95 23.50
N ARG A 271 -3.23 9.25 22.24
CA ARG A 271 -4.12 9.85 21.23
C ARG A 271 -4.82 8.80 20.36
N TYR A 272 -4.13 7.69 20.11
CA TYR A 272 -4.62 6.56 19.32
C TYR A 272 -4.50 5.26 20.12
N PRO A 273 -5.41 5.02 21.08
CA PRO A 273 -5.36 3.85 21.95
C PRO A 273 -5.41 2.54 21.16
N GLU A 274 -4.53 1.59 21.48
CA GLU A 274 -4.44 0.29 20.80
C GLU A 274 -4.31 0.37 19.27
N HIS A 275 -3.72 1.45 18.72
CA HIS A 275 -3.59 1.58 17.27
C HIS A 275 -2.72 0.44 16.68
N PRO A 276 -3.25 -0.40 15.78
CA PRO A 276 -2.61 -1.66 15.39
C PRO A 276 -1.26 -1.45 14.70
N GLY A 277 -1.11 -0.38 13.91
CA GLY A 277 0.18 -0.02 13.30
C GLY A 277 1.23 0.46 14.30
N LEU A 278 0.83 1.11 15.40
CA LEU A 278 1.78 1.55 16.44
C LEU A 278 2.23 0.35 17.27
N LEU A 279 1.29 -0.53 17.64
CA LEU A 279 1.58 -1.80 18.32
C LEU A 279 2.52 -2.68 17.48
N MET A 280 2.29 -2.79 16.17
CA MET A 280 3.18 -3.50 15.25
C MET A 280 4.60 -2.91 15.27
N ASN A 281 4.74 -1.58 15.19
CA ASN A 281 6.05 -0.93 15.24
C ASN A 281 6.78 -1.16 16.58
N GLN A 282 6.03 -1.19 17.68
CA GLN A 282 6.56 -1.52 19.00
C GLN A 282 7.11 -2.95 19.06
N GLY A 283 6.34 -3.92 18.54
CA GLY A 283 6.78 -5.30 18.45
C GLY A 283 8.03 -5.49 17.57
N ILE A 284 8.12 -4.80 16.42
CA ILE A 284 9.34 -4.78 15.58
C ILE A 284 10.54 -4.22 16.36
N GLY A 285 10.32 -3.17 17.16
CA GLY A 285 11.35 -2.57 18.01
C GLY A 285 11.90 -3.55 19.04
N LEU A 286 11.01 -4.25 19.76
CA LEU A 286 11.37 -5.27 20.74
C LEU A 286 12.11 -6.44 20.10
N LEU A 287 11.65 -6.90 18.94
CA LEU A 287 12.32 -7.96 18.20
C LEU A 287 13.75 -7.55 17.79
N THR A 288 13.93 -6.29 17.38
CA THR A 288 15.27 -5.73 17.06
C THR A 288 16.17 -5.63 18.30
N SER A 289 15.58 -5.53 19.49
CA SER A 289 16.27 -5.55 20.78
C SER A 289 16.41 -6.97 21.38
N ASN A 290 16.15 -8.03 20.60
CA ASN A 290 16.17 -9.43 21.03
C ASN A 290 15.14 -9.80 22.13
N ASP A 291 14.10 -9.00 22.33
CA ASP A 291 12.98 -9.34 23.22
C ASP A 291 11.81 -9.92 22.42
N THR A 292 11.94 -11.21 22.06
CA THR A 292 10.92 -11.94 21.29
C THR A 292 9.61 -12.09 22.06
N SER A 293 9.67 -12.25 23.38
CA SER A 293 8.48 -12.43 24.23
C SER A 293 7.63 -11.16 24.22
N GLY A 294 8.26 -10.01 24.50
CA GLY A 294 7.60 -8.71 24.43
C GLY A 294 7.10 -8.40 23.02
N ALA A 295 7.88 -8.73 21.98
CA ALA A 295 7.45 -8.54 20.60
C ALA A 295 6.14 -9.28 20.29
N ASN A 296 6.05 -10.56 20.69
CA ASN A 296 4.85 -11.38 20.50
C ASN A 296 3.63 -10.82 21.24
N GLU A 297 3.81 -10.24 22.42
CA GLU A 297 2.72 -9.57 23.14
C GLU A 297 2.15 -8.40 22.32
N PHE A 298 3.02 -7.53 21.80
CA PHE A 298 2.60 -6.39 20.98
C PHE A 298 1.98 -6.81 19.64
N PHE A 299 2.49 -7.86 19.01
CA PHE A 299 1.89 -8.42 17.81
C PHE A 299 0.50 -9.02 18.06
N SER A 300 0.33 -9.75 19.17
CA SER A 300 -0.97 -10.28 19.60
C SER A 300 -1.96 -9.13 19.85
N ARG A 301 -1.53 -8.09 20.56
CA ARG A 301 -2.35 -6.89 20.79
C ARG A 301 -2.73 -6.18 19.50
N SER A 302 -1.82 -6.07 18.53
CA SER A 302 -2.10 -5.48 17.22
C SER A 302 -3.25 -6.22 16.50
N LEU A 303 -3.23 -7.55 16.49
CA LEU A 303 -4.30 -8.37 15.91
C LEU A 303 -5.60 -8.34 16.73
N LYS A 304 -5.52 -8.27 18.06
CA LYS A 304 -6.70 -8.07 18.92
C LYS A 304 -7.36 -6.70 18.71
N ALA A 305 -6.57 -5.68 18.37
CA ALA A 305 -7.07 -4.34 18.06
C ALA A 305 -7.65 -4.25 16.65
N CYS A 306 -7.19 -5.07 15.71
CA CYS A 306 -7.63 -5.12 14.33
C CYS A 306 -7.43 -6.54 13.76
N SER A 307 -8.46 -7.36 13.81
CA SER A 307 -8.40 -8.80 13.48
C SER A 307 -8.01 -9.06 12.03
N ASN A 308 -8.32 -8.11 11.12
CA ASN A 308 -7.97 -8.18 9.70
C ASN A 308 -6.73 -7.35 9.31
N TYR A 309 -5.86 -6.97 10.27
CA TYR A 309 -4.70 -6.12 9.97
C TYR A 309 -3.63 -6.86 9.14
N THR A 310 -3.84 -6.86 7.82
CA THR A 310 -3.01 -7.59 6.84
C THR A 310 -1.50 -7.28 6.93
N PRO A 311 -1.06 -6.04 7.20
CA PRO A 311 0.37 -5.76 7.38
C PRO A 311 1.03 -6.60 8.50
N MET A 312 0.34 -6.79 9.62
CA MET A 312 0.83 -7.61 10.74
C MET A 312 0.83 -9.09 10.37
N LEU A 313 -0.21 -9.59 9.71
CA LEU A 313 -0.25 -10.97 9.22
C LEU A 313 0.90 -11.29 8.25
N HIS A 314 1.18 -10.37 7.31
CA HIS A 314 2.32 -10.51 6.40
C HIS A 314 3.65 -10.52 7.16
N LEU A 315 3.85 -9.63 8.13
CA LEU A 315 5.04 -9.63 8.97
C LEU A 315 5.23 -10.98 9.69
N LEU A 316 4.18 -11.53 10.29
CA LEU A 316 4.26 -12.84 10.97
C LEU A 316 4.63 -13.97 10.01
N HIS A 317 4.05 -13.98 8.80
CA HIS A 317 4.43 -14.97 7.77
C HIS A 317 5.90 -14.86 7.37
N GLN A 318 6.43 -13.64 7.21
CA GLN A 318 7.84 -13.43 6.91
C GLN A 318 8.76 -13.91 8.04
N LEU A 319 8.40 -13.63 9.29
CA LEU A 319 9.16 -14.07 10.46
C LEU A 319 9.15 -15.60 10.59
N ALA A 320 8.01 -16.25 10.38
CA ALA A 320 7.89 -17.71 10.40
C ALA A 320 8.73 -18.36 9.30
N ALA A 321 8.70 -17.81 8.07
CA ALA A 321 9.53 -18.30 6.97
C ALA A 321 11.04 -18.16 7.25
N ALA A 322 11.46 -17.04 7.85
CA ALA A 322 12.86 -16.83 8.24
C ALA A 322 13.32 -17.81 9.34
N GLN A 323 12.45 -18.12 10.32
CA GLN A 323 12.74 -19.11 11.35
C GLN A 323 12.93 -20.52 10.77
N GLN A 324 12.06 -20.94 9.86
CA GLN A 324 12.19 -22.24 9.17
C GLN A 324 13.48 -22.36 8.35
N GLN A 325 13.95 -21.26 7.76
CA GLN A 325 15.23 -21.25 7.05
C GLN A 325 16.41 -21.39 8.01
N SER A 326 16.37 -20.73 9.17
CA SER A 326 17.43 -20.83 10.19
C SER A 326 17.52 -22.18 10.90
N SER A 327 16.42 -22.95 10.96
CA SER A 327 16.43 -24.30 11.55
C SER A 327 16.98 -25.37 10.60
N ASN A 328 17.03 -25.07 9.29
CA ASN A 328 17.48 -26.00 8.26
C ASN A 328 18.95 -25.81 7.85
N SER A 329 19.61 -24.77 8.37
CA SER A 329 21.02 -24.43 8.12
C SER A 329 21.93 -24.91 9.25
#